data_AF-A0A7W9CMB0-F1
#
_entry.id   AF-A0A7W9CMB0-F1
#
_cell.length_a   1.000
_cell.length_b   1.000
_cell.length_c   1.000
_cell.angle_alpha   90.00
_cell.angle_beta   90.00
_cell.angle_gamma   90.00
#
_symmetry.space_group_name_H-M   'P 1'
#
loop_
_entity.id
_entity.type
_entity.pdbx_description
1 polymer ?
#
loop_
_entity_poly.entity_id
_entity_poly.type
_entity_poly.pdbx_seq_one_letter_code
_entity_poly.pdbx_strand_id
1 'polypeptide(L)'
;MEFWVIMLIVFVVVAGVGGWAGVAAVRRSQLTGRQERWRELERRFHRVTMDAERYDRSPGDALAAPGWLDRSSPVVRGFSGTLKRAARDKYALERSVAPAPGARGRDPGTGDTASRLAPTDQDLESLELLVERVEDAYRDADRAVRTTGWSTPGTLQVPHPQFLLDPRWGRPAVLPRMGAVTARDAERAVKDFLDATYPLRREKALKALRERADGPGAAYRAQKALDRLMATHRYTVDRHGFLWPGSTEVEHWGVYRTFGRPADLPLDDAPPVEIANALWSLLPDGRCLSEEELFEEARTLLGATGGFGAGITESLNAGIVRGVQSLPENVRKVIQDVVPNGTFIPSPRPRMDQRLHEGLLEGLVTGRLQRVADGRICRLRAAWPSTYRR
;
A
#
# COMPACT_ATOMS: atom_id res chain seq x y z
N MET A 1 2.67 -76.75 -13.37
CA MET A 1 3.35 -75.55 -12.83
C MET A 1 3.31 -74.37 -13.79
N GLU A 2 3.34 -74.57 -15.11
CA GLU A 2 3.43 -73.48 -16.10
C GLU A 2 2.21 -72.54 -16.15
N PHE A 3 1.00 -73.04 -15.94
CA PHE A 3 -0.22 -72.22 -16.02
C PHE A 3 -0.31 -71.15 -14.91
N TRP A 4 0.16 -71.47 -13.70
CA TRP A 4 0.16 -70.56 -12.56
C TRP A 4 1.19 -69.42 -12.72
N VAL A 5 2.34 -69.72 -13.35
CA VAL A 5 3.37 -68.71 -13.64
C VAL A 5 2.88 -67.72 -14.70
N ILE A 6 2.18 -68.20 -15.73
CA ILE A 6 1.59 -67.35 -16.77
C ILE A 6 0.51 -66.44 -16.18
N MET A 7 -0.38 -66.96 -15.33
CA MET A 7 -1.38 -66.15 -14.63
C MET A 7 -0.77 -65.07 -13.74
N LEU A 8 0.32 -65.39 -13.01
CA LEU A 8 1.02 -64.43 -12.16
C LEU A 8 1.63 -63.29 -12.98
N ILE A 9 2.27 -63.61 -14.12
CA ILE A 9 2.86 -62.62 -15.02
C ILE A 9 1.78 -61.72 -15.61
N VAL A 10 0.67 -62.29 -16.07
CA VAL A 10 -0.46 -61.51 -16.59
C VAL A 10 -1.04 -60.59 -15.51
N PHE A 11 -1.17 -61.07 -14.27
CA PHE A 11 -1.67 -60.26 -13.17
C PHE A 11 -0.74 -59.10 -12.82
N VAL A 12 0.59 -59.33 -12.79
CA VAL A 12 1.59 -58.28 -12.55
C VAL A 12 1.61 -57.25 -13.70
N VAL A 13 1.47 -57.69 -14.95
CA VAL A 13 1.39 -56.80 -16.11
C VAL A 13 0.10 -55.97 -16.08
N VAL A 14 -1.05 -56.57 -15.78
CA VAL A 14 -2.34 -55.86 -15.70
C VAL A 14 -2.37 -54.90 -14.51
N ALA A 15 -1.85 -55.30 -13.34
CA ALA A 15 -1.73 -54.42 -12.17
C ALA A 15 -0.72 -53.29 -12.41
N GLY A 16 0.39 -53.57 -13.08
CA GLY A 16 1.37 -52.57 -13.50
C GLY A 16 0.78 -51.56 -14.48
N VAL A 17 0.15 -52.02 -15.56
CA VAL A 17 -0.49 -51.16 -16.58
C VAL A 17 -1.66 -50.37 -15.97
N GLY A 18 -2.48 -50.99 -15.11
CA GLY A 18 -3.57 -50.33 -14.41
C GLY A 18 -3.10 -49.26 -13.42
N GLY A 19 -2.01 -49.52 -12.68
CA GLY A 19 -1.37 -48.54 -11.79
C GLY A 19 -0.77 -47.36 -12.56
N TRP A 20 -0.10 -47.62 -13.69
CA TRP A 20 0.44 -46.58 -14.57
C TRP A 20 -0.67 -45.74 -15.23
N ALA A 21 -1.78 -46.36 -15.64
CA ALA A 21 -2.95 -45.67 -16.16
C ALA A 21 -3.61 -44.77 -15.09
N GLY A 22 -3.68 -45.24 -13.83
CA GLY A 22 -4.16 -44.44 -12.70
C GLY A 22 -3.28 -43.23 -12.40
N VAL A 23 -1.96 -43.41 -12.33
CA VAL A 23 -1.01 -42.31 -12.12
C VAL A 23 -1.02 -41.32 -13.29
N ALA A 24 -1.15 -41.81 -14.53
CA ALA A 24 -1.28 -40.97 -15.71
C ALA A 24 -2.59 -40.16 -15.71
N ALA A 25 -3.71 -40.76 -15.26
CA ALA A 25 -4.99 -40.06 -15.12
C ALA A 25 -4.94 -38.96 -14.05
N VAL A 26 -4.32 -39.22 -12.90
CA VAL A 26 -4.12 -38.21 -11.83
C VAL A 26 -3.20 -37.08 -12.29
N ARG A 27 -2.10 -37.40 -12.98
CA ARG A 27 -1.21 -36.37 -13.54
C ARG A 27 -1.90 -35.53 -14.61
N ARG A 28 -2.74 -36.15 -15.44
CA ARG A 28 -3.57 -35.44 -16.42
C ARG A 28 -4.58 -34.53 -15.74
N SER A 29 -5.30 -34.99 -14.72
CA SER A 29 -6.29 -34.14 -14.03
C SER A 29 -5.63 -32.94 -13.32
N GLN A 30 -4.48 -33.15 -12.68
CA GLN A 30 -3.69 -32.08 -12.07
C GLN A 30 -3.15 -31.08 -13.10
N LEU A 31 -2.75 -31.56 -14.29
CA LEU A 31 -2.35 -30.69 -15.39
C LEU A 31 -3.55 -29.87 -15.89
N THR A 32 -4.70 -30.51 -16.12
CA THR A 32 -5.93 -29.82 -16.56
C THR A 32 -6.34 -28.73 -15.57
N GLY A 33 -6.33 -29.00 -14.25
CA GLY A 33 -6.65 -27.99 -13.24
C GLY A 33 -5.66 -26.81 -13.22
N ARG A 34 -4.36 -27.06 -13.43
CA ARG A 34 -3.36 -26.00 -13.55
C ARG A 34 -3.52 -25.19 -14.84
N GLN A 35 -3.85 -25.83 -15.96
CA GLN A 35 -4.16 -25.15 -17.21
C GLN A 35 -5.44 -24.30 -17.10
N GLU A 36 -6.48 -24.77 -16.41
CA GLU A 36 -7.69 -23.98 -16.13
C GLU A 36 -7.38 -22.74 -15.30
N ARG A 37 -6.53 -22.88 -14.26
CA ARG A 37 -6.09 -21.72 -13.46
C ARG A 37 -5.27 -20.74 -14.29
N TRP A 38 -4.41 -21.22 -15.18
CA TRP A 38 -3.71 -20.37 -16.14
C TRP A 38 -4.70 -19.60 -17.03
N ARG A 39 -5.69 -20.28 -17.61
CA ARG A 39 -6.74 -19.62 -18.44
C ARG A 39 -7.48 -18.54 -17.67
N GLU A 40 -7.80 -18.77 -16.39
CA GLU A 40 -8.47 -17.76 -15.56
C GLU A 40 -7.61 -16.51 -15.38
N LEU A 41 -6.31 -16.69 -15.08
CA LEU A 41 -5.38 -15.58 -14.94
C LEU A 41 -5.18 -14.83 -16.26
N GLU A 42 -5.12 -15.54 -17.40
CA GLU A 42 -5.08 -14.90 -18.72
C GLU A 42 -6.36 -14.11 -19.02
N ARG A 43 -7.53 -14.65 -18.67
CA ARG A 43 -8.81 -13.94 -18.83
C ARG A 43 -8.86 -12.67 -17.99
N ARG A 44 -8.36 -12.70 -16.75
CA ARG A 44 -8.24 -11.52 -15.88
C ARG A 44 -7.31 -10.47 -16.48
N PHE A 45 -6.12 -10.87 -16.92
CA PHE A 45 -5.17 -9.98 -17.60
C PHE A 45 -5.78 -9.36 -18.87
N HIS A 46 -6.42 -10.20 -19.70
CA HIS A 46 -7.05 -9.77 -20.94
C HIS A 46 -8.22 -8.82 -20.67
N ARG A 47 -9.01 -9.04 -19.61
CA ARG A 47 -10.08 -8.12 -19.20
C ARG A 47 -9.53 -6.73 -18.91
N VAL A 48 -8.49 -6.61 -18.08
CA VAL A 48 -7.86 -5.31 -17.79
C VAL A 48 -7.29 -4.66 -19.04
N THR A 49 -6.69 -5.46 -19.93
CA THR A 49 -6.16 -4.95 -21.21
C THR A 49 -7.27 -4.45 -22.12
N MET A 50 -8.37 -5.20 -22.23
CA MET A 50 -9.54 -4.83 -23.04
C MET A 50 -10.29 -3.63 -22.47
N ASP A 51 -10.40 -3.53 -21.14
CA ASP A 51 -10.99 -2.37 -20.48
C ASP A 51 -10.14 -1.12 -20.77
N ALA A 52 -8.82 -1.22 -20.68
CA ALA A 52 -7.90 -0.15 -21.07
C ALA A 52 -8.00 0.22 -22.57
N GLU A 53 -8.07 -0.77 -23.47
CA GLU A 53 -8.18 -0.57 -24.92
C GLU A 53 -9.55 -0.05 -25.36
N ARG A 54 -10.63 -0.39 -24.66
CA ARG A 54 -11.99 0.08 -24.95
C ARG A 54 -12.06 1.60 -24.93
N TYR A 55 -11.40 2.22 -23.94
CA TYR A 55 -11.33 3.68 -23.82
C TYR A 55 -10.49 4.33 -24.94
N ASP A 56 -9.47 3.63 -25.45
CA ASP A 56 -8.67 4.08 -26.60
C ASP A 56 -9.46 4.03 -27.93
N ARG A 57 -10.42 3.10 -28.08
CA ARG A 57 -11.13 2.83 -29.35
C ARG A 57 -12.52 3.47 -29.49
N SER A 58 -13.21 3.78 -28.38
CA SER A 58 -14.55 4.39 -28.40
C SER A 58 -14.57 5.69 -27.60
N PRO A 59 -14.29 6.85 -28.25
CA PRO A 59 -14.29 8.15 -27.59
C PRO A 59 -15.63 8.50 -26.96
N GLY A 60 -16.76 8.02 -27.52
CA GLY A 60 -18.11 8.28 -27.00
C GLY A 60 -18.38 7.64 -25.64
N ASP A 61 -17.91 6.41 -25.41
CA ASP A 61 -18.00 5.74 -24.10
C ASP A 61 -17.04 6.35 -23.09
N ALA A 62 -15.90 6.85 -23.57
CA ALA A 62 -14.94 7.56 -22.76
C ALA A 62 -15.41 9.00 -22.42
N LEU A 63 -16.28 9.62 -23.23
CA LEU A 63 -16.94 10.91 -22.90
C LEU A 63 -17.97 10.78 -21.76
N ALA A 64 -18.54 9.58 -21.56
CA ALA A 64 -19.33 9.25 -20.37
C ALA A 64 -18.47 8.95 -19.11
N ALA A 65 -17.15 8.80 -19.27
CA ALA A 65 -16.14 8.61 -18.22
C ALA A 65 -14.89 9.48 -18.51
N PRO A 66 -15.01 10.82 -18.50
CA PRO A 66 -14.16 11.76 -19.22
C PRO A 66 -12.66 11.81 -18.86
N GLY A 67 -12.20 11.10 -17.82
CA GLY A 67 -10.78 11.13 -17.42
C GLY A 67 -9.89 10.04 -18.05
N TRP A 68 -10.44 9.12 -18.85
CA TRP A 68 -9.63 8.11 -19.58
C TRP A 68 -9.11 8.62 -20.94
N LEU A 69 -9.63 9.76 -21.42
CA LEU A 69 -9.64 10.11 -22.84
C LEU A 69 -8.33 10.63 -23.43
N ASP A 70 -7.25 10.74 -22.67
CA ASP A 70 -6.01 11.25 -23.24
C ASP A 70 -4.76 10.69 -22.56
N ARG A 71 -3.86 10.15 -23.39
CA ARG A 71 -2.47 9.80 -23.03
C ARG A 71 -1.66 11.01 -22.56
N SER A 72 -2.22 12.23 -22.54
CA SER A 72 -1.67 13.37 -21.80
C SER A 72 -1.69 13.17 -20.28
N SER A 73 -2.65 12.40 -19.74
CA SER A 73 -2.72 12.11 -18.30
C SER A 73 -1.47 11.35 -17.83
N PRO A 74 -0.69 11.89 -16.87
CA PRO A 74 0.46 11.18 -16.30
C PRO A 74 0.08 9.84 -15.66
N VAL A 75 -1.13 9.74 -15.11
CA VAL A 75 -1.67 8.53 -14.47
C VAL A 75 -1.93 7.44 -15.52
N VAL A 76 -2.63 7.79 -16.61
CA VAL A 76 -2.91 6.85 -17.72
C VAL A 76 -1.61 6.44 -18.41
N ARG A 77 -0.63 7.34 -18.55
CA ARG A 77 0.72 7.01 -19.06
C ARG A 77 1.47 6.05 -18.15
N GLY A 78 1.42 6.27 -16.83
CA GLY A 78 2.03 5.39 -15.84
C GLY A 78 1.46 3.99 -15.92
N PHE A 79 0.13 3.88 -15.88
CA PHE A 79 -0.57 2.61 -16.06
C PHE A 79 -0.24 1.93 -17.39
N SER A 80 -0.26 2.67 -18.51
CA SER A 80 0.12 2.14 -19.84
C SER A 80 1.54 1.57 -19.85
N GLY A 81 2.48 2.22 -19.15
CA GLY A 81 3.86 1.73 -18.99
C GLY A 81 3.93 0.43 -18.18
N THR A 82 3.13 0.33 -17.11
CA THR A 82 2.97 -0.89 -16.30
C THR A 82 2.36 -2.02 -17.12
N LEU A 83 1.28 -1.76 -17.87
CA LEU A 83 0.63 -2.75 -18.73
C LEU A 83 1.58 -3.28 -19.82
N LYS A 84 2.36 -2.40 -20.47
CA LYS A 84 3.37 -2.82 -21.47
C LYS A 84 4.50 -3.66 -20.89
N ARG A 85 4.89 -3.43 -19.63
CA ARG A 85 5.89 -4.27 -18.95
C ARG A 85 5.29 -5.60 -18.56
N ALA A 86 4.12 -5.58 -17.93
CA ALA A 86 3.42 -6.80 -17.54
C ALA A 86 3.11 -7.69 -18.75
N ALA A 87 2.77 -7.11 -19.91
CA ALA A 87 2.64 -7.87 -21.15
C ALA A 87 3.97 -8.55 -21.53
N ARG A 88 5.10 -7.83 -21.50
CA ARG A 88 6.43 -8.39 -21.77
C ARG A 88 6.81 -9.49 -20.78
N ASP A 89 6.56 -9.27 -19.50
CA ASP A 89 6.86 -10.23 -18.42
C ASP A 89 5.97 -11.48 -18.53
N LYS A 90 4.69 -11.32 -18.91
CA LYS A 90 3.79 -12.43 -19.22
C LYS A 90 4.31 -13.25 -20.40
N TYR A 91 4.71 -12.61 -21.49
CA TYR A 91 5.31 -13.30 -22.64
C TYR A 91 6.66 -13.95 -22.32
N ALA A 92 7.42 -13.42 -21.36
CA ALA A 92 8.65 -14.05 -20.88
C ALA A 92 8.34 -15.30 -20.05
N LEU A 93 7.36 -15.20 -19.14
CA LEU A 93 6.88 -16.32 -18.34
C LEU A 93 6.28 -17.45 -19.20
N GLU A 94 5.44 -17.11 -20.17
CA GLU A 94 4.90 -18.09 -21.15
C GLU A 94 6.01 -18.87 -21.87
N ARG A 95 7.12 -18.22 -22.21
CA ARG A 95 8.27 -18.86 -22.88
C ARG A 95 9.11 -19.71 -21.95
N SER A 96 9.11 -19.44 -20.65
CA SER A 96 9.85 -20.25 -19.67
C SER A 96 9.08 -21.48 -19.21
N VAL A 97 7.74 -21.48 -19.35
CA VAL A 97 6.90 -22.63 -19.00
C VAL A 97 7.11 -23.78 -19.98
N ALA A 98 7.28 -24.99 -19.45
CA ALA A 98 7.46 -26.19 -20.26
C ALA A 98 6.24 -26.48 -21.14
N PRO A 99 6.41 -27.01 -22.37
CA PRO A 99 5.29 -27.39 -23.21
C PRO A 99 4.53 -28.59 -22.64
N ALA A 100 3.22 -28.65 -22.91
CA ALA A 100 2.37 -29.77 -22.52
C ALA A 100 2.82 -31.08 -23.21
N PRO A 101 2.69 -32.25 -22.54
CA PRO A 101 3.01 -33.53 -23.15
C PRO A 101 2.20 -33.77 -24.42
N GLY A 102 2.88 -34.03 -25.55
CA GLY A 102 2.23 -34.27 -26.85
C GLY A 102 2.01 -33.00 -27.69
N ALA A 103 2.25 -31.80 -27.15
CA ALA A 103 2.30 -30.56 -27.92
C ALA A 103 3.63 -30.46 -28.68
N ARG A 104 3.76 -31.19 -29.79
CA ARG A 104 4.87 -31.03 -30.74
C ARG A 104 4.45 -30.05 -31.82
N GLY A 105 5.10 -28.89 -31.85
CA GLY A 105 4.94 -27.91 -32.91
C GLY A 105 4.24 -26.64 -32.45
N ARG A 106 4.70 -25.52 -33.01
CA ARG A 106 4.06 -24.22 -32.92
C ARG A 106 2.82 -24.28 -33.83
N ASP A 107 1.75 -24.94 -33.39
CA ASP A 107 0.46 -24.80 -34.08
C ASP A 107 0.04 -23.33 -33.91
N PRO A 108 0.01 -22.49 -34.95
CA PRO A 108 -0.31 -21.07 -34.80
C PRO A 108 -1.82 -20.81 -34.62
N GLY A 109 -2.64 -21.87 -34.67
CA GLY A 109 -4.09 -21.76 -34.93
C GLY A 109 -5.04 -21.86 -33.73
N THR A 110 -4.59 -22.32 -32.55
CA THR A 110 -5.46 -22.29 -31.35
C THR A 110 -5.14 -21.08 -30.47
N GLY A 111 -6.12 -20.21 -30.25
CA GLY A 111 -5.99 -19.04 -29.36
C GLY A 111 -5.87 -19.40 -27.87
N ASP A 112 -5.87 -20.69 -27.51
CA ASP A 112 -5.80 -21.19 -26.12
C ASP A 112 -4.35 -21.54 -25.74
N THR A 113 -3.58 -20.51 -25.34
CA THR A 113 -2.18 -20.64 -24.91
C THR A 113 -2.01 -21.67 -23.78
N ALA A 114 -2.96 -21.72 -22.83
CA ALA A 114 -2.91 -22.61 -21.68
C ALA A 114 -2.86 -24.09 -22.05
N SER A 115 -3.55 -24.50 -23.12
CA SER A 115 -3.58 -25.89 -23.59
C SER A 115 -2.21 -26.42 -24.01
N ARG A 116 -1.29 -25.53 -24.39
CA ARG A 116 0.06 -25.86 -24.88
C ARG A 116 1.10 -25.88 -23.76
N LEU A 117 0.74 -25.45 -22.56
CA LEU A 117 1.66 -25.28 -21.44
C LEU A 117 1.46 -26.39 -20.40
N ALA A 118 2.55 -26.75 -19.72
CA ALA A 118 2.55 -27.55 -18.50
C ALA A 118 2.97 -26.70 -17.30
N PRO A 119 2.12 -25.74 -16.86
CA PRO A 119 2.49 -24.81 -15.80
C PRO A 119 2.69 -25.52 -14.47
N THR A 120 3.74 -25.16 -13.75
CA THR A 120 3.96 -25.53 -12.35
C THR A 120 3.17 -24.61 -11.41
N ASP A 121 3.05 -24.97 -10.14
CA ASP A 121 2.41 -24.09 -9.14
C ASP A 121 3.17 -22.76 -8.97
N GLN A 122 4.51 -22.80 -9.15
CA GLN A 122 5.36 -21.60 -9.12
C GLN A 122 5.10 -20.68 -10.32
N ASP A 123 4.86 -21.24 -11.50
CA ASP A 123 4.50 -20.46 -12.69
C ASP A 123 3.13 -19.79 -12.50
N LEU A 124 2.18 -20.50 -11.90
CA LEU A 124 0.86 -19.97 -11.58
C LEU A 124 0.92 -18.84 -10.55
N GLU A 125 1.73 -19.00 -9.49
CA GLU A 125 1.95 -17.94 -8.50
C GLU A 125 2.61 -16.71 -9.13
N SER A 126 3.57 -16.92 -10.02
CA SER A 126 4.26 -15.83 -10.75
C SER A 126 3.31 -15.08 -11.69
N LEU A 127 2.45 -15.80 -12.42
CA LEU A 127 1.43 -15.20 -13.27
C LEU A 127 0.38 -14.46 -12.43
N GLU A 128 -0.06 -15.04 -11.32
CA GLU A 128 -1.03 -14.43 -10.41
C GLU A 128 -0.52 -13.12 -9.82
N LEU A 129 0.74 -13.09 -9.36
CA LEU A 129 1.45 -11.88 -8.93
C LEU A 129 1.45 -10.78 -9.99
N LEU A 130 1.70 -11.15 -11.25
CA LEU A 130 1.73 -10.23 -12.38
C LEU A 130 0.34 -9.67 -12.68
N VAL A 131 -0.69 -10.53 -12.71
CA VAL A 131 -2.08 -10.14 -12.96
C VAL A 131 -2.60 -9.21 -11.87
N GLU A 132 -2.38 -9.56 -10.60
CA GLU A 132 -2.81 -8.73 -9.46
C GLU A 132 -2.17 -7.34 -9.50
N ARG A 133 -0.88 -7.25 -9.84
CA ARG A 133 -0.19 -5.96 -9.99
C ARG A 133 -0.83 -5.07 -11.05
N VAL A 134 -1.25 -5.66 -12.17
CA VAL A 134 -1.90 -4.93 -13.26
C VAL A 134 -3.32 -4.52 -12.89
N GLU A 135 -4.07 -5.38 -12.21
CA GLU A 135 -5.41 -5.07 -11.70
C GLU A 135 -5.38 -3.97 -10.64
N ASP A 136 -4.42 -4.00 -9.71
CA ASP A 136 -4.19 -2.94 -8.72
C ASP A 136 -3.88 -1.61 -9.44
N ALA A 137 -2.93 -1.62 -10.36
CA ALA A 137 -2.56 -0.43 -11.12
C ALA A 137 -3.72 0.14 -11.96
N TYR A 138 -4.57 -0.74 -12.51
CA TYR A 138 -5.79 -0.33 -13.23
C TYR A 138 -6.81 0.30 -12.29
N ARG A 139 -7.06 -0.31 -11.11
CA ARG A 139 -8.00 0.23 -10.12
C ARG A 139 -7.54 1.60 -9.61
N ASP A 140 -6.25 1.77 -9.36
CA ASP A 140 -5.69 3.04 -8.91
C ASP A 140 -5.80 4.11 -10.00
N ALA A 141 -5.53 3.74 -11.25
CA ALA A 141 -5.70 4.64 -12.40
C ALA A 141 -7.16 5.02 -12.63
N ASP A 142 -8.09 4.07 -12.62
CA ASP A 142 -9.53 4.31 -12.79
C ASP A 142 -10.09 5.20 -11.66
N ARG A 143 -9.70 4.93 -10.40
CA ARG A 143 -10.07 5.76 -9.26
C ARG A 143 -9.57 7.20 -9.46
N ALA A 144 -8.29 7.36 -9.77
CA ALA A 144 -7.69 8.67 -10.00
C ALA A 144 -8.45 9.45 -11.09
N VAL A 145 -8.71 8.80 -12.22
CA VAL A 145 -9.43 9.33 -13.38
C VAL A 145 -10.84 9.81 -13.00
N ARG A 146 -11.62 8.99 -12.29
CA ARG A 146 -13.00 9.32 -11.89
C ARG A 146 -13.07 10.45 -10.87
N THR A 147 -12.12 10.52 -9.95
CA THR A 147 -12.11 11.55 -8.90
C THR A 147 -11.76 12.95 -9.42
N THR A 148 -11.01 13.06 -10.53
CA THR A 148 -10.54 14.35 -11.05
C THR A 148 -11.55 15.15 -11.85
N GLY A 149 -12.72 14.61 -12.21
CA GLY A 149 -13.77 15.33 -12.93
C GLY A 149 -13.22 16.21 -14.07
N TRP A 150 -12.81 15.61 -15.18
CA TRP A 150 -12.15 16.34 -16.28
C TRP A 150 -13.09 17.42 -16.86
N SER A 151 -12.83 18.69 -16.55
CA SER A 151 -13.42 19.84 -17.24
C SER A 151 -12.45 20.32 -18.32
N THR A 152 -12.70 19.88 -19.55
CA THR A 152 -12.12 20.41 -20.81
C THR A 152 -10.64 20.04 -21.07
N PRO A 153 -10.30 19.57 -22.30
CA PRO A 153 -8.91 19.38 -22.71
C PRO A 153 -8.10 20.67 -22.61
N GLY A 154 -7.01 20.63 -21.86
CA GLY A 154 -6.04 21.74 -21.79
C GLY A 154 -6.24 22.76 -20.68
N THR A 155 -7.28 22.63 -19.83
CA THR A 155 -7.54 23.58 -18.74
C THR A 155 -7.69 22.90 -17.38
N LEU A 156 -6.72 22.07 -17.00
CA LEU A 156 -6.54 21.73 -15.58
C LEU A 156 -5.84 22.92 -14.89
N GLN A 157 -6.61 23.98 -14.58
CA GLN A 157 -6.18 25.03 -13.63
C GLN A 157 -6.36 24.53 -12.19
N VAL A 158 -5.69 23.42 -11.86
CA VAL A 158 -5.44 23.06 -10.47
C VAL A 158 -3.93 22.88 -10.37
N PRO A 159 -3.24 23.57 -9.44
CA PRO A 159 -1.78 23.58 -9.40
C PRO A 159 -1.19 22.18 -9.41
N HIS A 160 -1.85 21.17 -8.82
CA HIS A 160 -1.37 19.78 -8.83
C HIS A 160 -2.49 18.74 -8.79
N PRO A 161 -2.76 18.02 -9.89
CA PRO A 161 -3.80 17.00 -9.93
C PRO A 161 -3.54 15.79 -9.02
N GLN A 162 -2.31 15.55 -8.54
CA GLN A 162 -1.95 14.39 -7.72
C GLN A 162 -2.51 14.42 -6.28
N PHE A 163 -2.78 15.60 -5.71
CA PHE A 163 -3.33 15.74 -4.34
C PHE A 163 -4.84 15.52 -4.29
N LEU A 164 -5.51 15.61 -5.44
CA LEU A 164 -6.94 15.35 -5.57
C LEU A 164 -7.26 13.86 -5.78
N LEU A 165 -6.25 13.01 -6.02
CA LEU A 165 -6.45 11.58 -6.36
C LEU A 165 -6.49 10.67 -5.14
N ASP A 166 -5.82 11.07 -4.06
CA ASP A 166 -5.80 10.28 -2.84
C ASP A 166 -6.89 10.79 -1.89
N PRO A 167 -7.94 10.01 -1.62
CA PRO A 167 -9.05 10.44 -0.78
C PRO A 167 -8.61 10.75 0.66
N ARG A 168 -7.39 10.40 1.07
CA ARG A 168 -6.83 10.68 2.40
C ARG A 168 -6.29 12.11 2.54
N TRP A 169 -6.09 12.86 1.45
CA TRP A 169 -5.57 14.22 1.51
C TRP A 169 -6.44 15.12 2.40
N GLY A 170 -5.81 15.71 3.42
CA GLY A 170 -6.48 16.58 4.39
C GLY A 170 -7.55 15.88 5.23
N ARG A 171 -7.69 14.55 5.12
CA ARG A 171 -8.67 13.77 5.90
C ARG A 171 -8.07 13.31 7.23
N PRO A 172 -8.92 13.07 8.25
CA PRO A 172 -8.47 12.48 9.50
C PRO A 172 -7.84 11.10 9.27
N ALA A 173 -6.77 10.80 9.99
CA ALA A 173 -6.07 9.52 9.97
C ALA A 173 -6.90 8.45 10.72
N VAL A 174 -7.90 7.90 10.03
CA VAL A 174 -8.86 6.92 10.54
C VAL A 174 -8.51 5.52 10.03
N LEU A 175 -8.65 4.53 10.90
CA LEU A 175 -8.49 3.14 10.52
C LEU A 175 -9.77 2.65 9.83
N PRO A 176 -9.70 2.02 8.64
CA PRO A 176 -10.88 1.61 7.90
C PRO A 176 -11.65 0.55 8.69
N ARG A 177 -12.97 0.75 8.85
CA ARG A 177 -13.87 -0.22 9.50
C ARG A 177 -14.17 -1.37 8.54
N MET A 178 -13.24 -2.32 8.45
CA MET A 178 -13.40 -3.52 7.62
C MET A 178 -13.92 -4.68 8.46
N GLY A 179 -14.48 -5.68 7.79
CA GLY A 179 -15.00 -6.90 8.42
C GLY A 179 -13.92 -7.73 9.14
N ALA A 180 -14.38 -8.78 9.81
CA ALA A 180 -13.52 -9.70 10.54
C ALA A 180 -12.49 -10.38 9.62
N VAL A 181 -11.27 -10.56 10.14
CA VAL A 181 -10.20 -11.30 9.46
C VAL A 181 -10.31 -12.76 9.84
N THR A 182 -10.75 -13.59 8.89
CA THR A 182 -10.81 -15.05 9.05
C THR A 182 -9.47 -15.69 8.66
N ALA A 183 -9.23 -16.91 9.13
CA ALA A 183 -8.03 -17.66 8.75
C ALA A 183 -7.94 -17.97 7.24
N ARG A 184 -9.08 -18.07 6.53
CA ARG A 184 -9.14 -18.39 5.09
C ARG A 184 -8.83 -17.19 4.21
N ASP A 185 -9.26 -15.99 4.62
CA ASP A 185 -9.15 -14.77 3.82
C ASP A 185 -8.04 -13.81 4.31
N ALA A 186 -7.20 -14.27 5.23
CA ALA A 186 -6.20 -13.45 5.91
C ALA A 186 -5.31 -12.65 4.94
N GLU A 187 -4.84 -13.25 3.85
CA GLU A 187 -3.94 -12.58 2.90
C GLU A 187 -4.62 -11.41 2.18
N ARG A 188 -5.84 -11.64 1.67
CA ARG A 188 -6.66 -10.60 1.03
C ARG A 188 -7.07 -9.51 2.02
N ALA A 189 -7.59 -9.90 3.19
CA ALA A 189 -8.07 -8.96 4.19
C ALA A 189 -6.94 -8.08 4.77
N VAL A 190 -5.74 -8.65 4.96
CA VAL A 190 -4.55 -7.89 5.39
C VAL A 190 -4.13 -6.91 4.31
N LYS A 191 -4.07 -7.34 3.05
CA LYS A 191 -3.72 -6.44 1.94
C LYS A 191 -4.72 -5.30 1.81
N ASP A 192 -6.02 -5.59 1.75
CA ASP A 192 -7.08 -4.60 1.62
C ASP A 192 -7.04 -3.59 2.80
N PHE A 193 -6.73 -4.07 4.01
CA PHE A 193 -6.57 -3.21 5.18
C PHE A 193 -5.39 -2.25 5.01
N LEU A 194 -4.22 -2.76 4.62
CA LEU A 194 -3.03 -1.93 4.44
C LEU A 194 -3.19 -0.94 3.28
N ASP A 195 -3.80 -1.36 2.17
CA ASP A 195 -4.03 -0.53 0.97
C ASP A 195 -4.94 0.67 1.31
N ALA A 196 -5.90 0.48 2.22
CA ALA A 196 -6.78 1.54 2.68
C ALA A 196 -6.14 2.48 3.72
N THR A 197 -5.06 2.06 4.39
CA THR A 197 -4.57 2.74 5.61
C THR A 197 -3.15 3.29 5.49
N TYR A 198 -2.36 2.84 4.52
CA TYR A 198 -0.96 3.25 4.41
C TYR A 198 -0.81 4.79 4.35
N PRO A 199 0.32 5.35 4.80
CA PRO A 199 1.36 4.69 5.59
C PRO A 199 0.89 4.35 7.01
N LEU A 200 1.38 3.22 7.55
CA LEU A 200 1.06 2.75 8.90
C LEU A 200 2.25 2.02 9.52
N ARG A 201 2.52 2.22 10.83
CA ARG A 201 3.56 1.44 11.53
C ARG A 201 3.19 -0.03 11.61
N ARG A 202 4.17 -0.92 11.47
CA ARG A 202 3.97 -2.37 11.54
C ARG A 202 3.24 -2.81 12.82
N GLU A 203 3.62 -2.25 13.97
CA GLU A 203 3.01 -2.59 15.27
C GLU A 203 1.53 -2.20 15.33
N LYS A 204 1.18 -1.04 14.77
CA LYS A 204 -0.21 -0.57 14.70
C LYS A 204 -1.03 -1.42 13.74
N ALA A 205 -0.45 -1.80 12.61
CA ALA A 205 -1.07 -2.74 11.69
C ALA A 205 -1.36 -4.08 12.36
N LEU A 206 -0.36 -4.67 13.05
CA LEU A 206 -0.51 -5.93 13.76
C LEU A 206 -1.55 -5.86 14.88
N LYS A 207 -1.56 -4.76 15.65
CA LYS A 207 -2.57 -4.54 16.69
C LYS A 207 -3.98 -4.51 16.08
N ALA A 208 -4.19 -3.69 15.05
CA ALA A 208 -5.49 -3.57 14.38
C ALA A 208 -5.96 -4.89 13.74
N LEU A 209 -5.03 -5.67 13.16
CA LEU A 209 -5.34 -6.98 12.59
C LEU A 209 -5.70 -8.02 13.66
N ARG A 210 -5.03 -8.00 14.82
CA ARG A 210 -5.35 -8.88 15.95
C ARG A 210 -6.73 -8.58 16.53
N GLU A 211 -7.08 -7.31 16.67
CA GLU A 211 -8.41 -6.89 17.15
C GLU A 211 -9.54 -7.29 16.20
N ARG A 212 -9.23 -7.51 14.91
CA ARG A 212 -10.18 -7.96 13.88
C ARG A 212 -10.19 -9.46 13.66
N ALA A 213 -9.26 -10.20 14.27
CA ALA A 213 -9.11 -11.62 14.02
C ALA A 213 -10.29 -12.39 14.62
N ASP A 214 -10.96 -13.18 13.78
CA ASP A 214 -12.11 -13.99 14.19
C ASP A 214 -11.81 -15.49 14.06
N GLY A 215 -11.96 -16.18 15.18
CA GLY A 215 -11.70 -17.61 15.31
C GLY A 215 -10.25 -17.99 15.64
N PRO A 216 -10.03 -19.28 15.98
CA PRO A 216 -8.74 -19.78 16.42
C PRO A 216 -7.69 -19.70 15.30
N GLY A 217 -6.53 -19.14 15.62
CA GLY A 217 -5.40 -19.03 14.71
C GLY A 217 -5.51 -17.91 13.65
N ALA A 218 -6.61 -17.16 13.60
CA ALA A 218 -6.78 -16.05 12.64
C ALA A 218 -5.73 -14.95 12.84
N ALA A 219 -5.42 -14.57 14.07
CA ALA A 219 -4.39 -13.57 14.38
C ALA A 219 -2.99 -14.01 13.92
N TYR A 220 -2.65 -15.29 14.12
CA TYR A 220 -1.39 -15.86 13.65
C TYR A 220 -1.32 -15.87 12.11
N ARG A 221 -2.43 -16.23 11.45
CA ARG A 221 -2.53 -16.21 9.98
C ARG A 221 -2.42 -14.80 9.41
N ALA A 222 -3.05 -13.80 10.04
CA ALA A 222 -2.95 -12.40 9.64
C ALA A 222 -1.50 -11.88 9.76
N GLN A 223 -0.81 -12.22 10.84
CA GLN A 223 0.61 -11.91 10.99
C GLN A 223 1.46 -12.59 9.90
N LYS A 224 1.26 -13.88 9.65
CA LYS A 224 1.97 -14.61 8.60
C LYS A 224 1.69 -14.04 7.20
N ALA A 225 0.47 -13.57 6.95
CA ALA A 225 0.10 -12.88 5.72
C ALA A 225 0.84 -11.55 5.56
N LEU A 226 0.91 -10.72 6.60
CA LEU A 226 1.72 -9.49 6.59
C LEU A 226 3.20 -9.80 6.30
N ASP A 227 3.76 -10.81 6.99
CA ASP A 227 5.15 -11.20 6.79
C ASP A 227 5.40 -11.71 5.35
N ARG A 228 4.44 -12.42 4.73
CA ARG A 228 4.51 -12.85 3.33
C ARG A 228 4.45 -11.65 2.37
N LEU A 229 3.57 -10.68 2.60
CA LEU A 229 3.50 -9.45 1.79
C LEU A 229 4.83 -8.68 1.84
N MET A 230 5.50 -8.66 2.99
CA MET A 230 6.83 -8.06 3.14
C MET A 230 7.92 -8.88 2.44
N ALA A 231 7.95 -10.21 2.64
CA ALA A 231 8.93 -11.10 2.04
C ALA A 231 8.86 -11.12 0.49
N THR A 232 7.67 -10.86 -0.07
CA THR A 232 7.43 -10.77 -1.52
C THR A 232 7.57 -9.35 -2.07
N HIS A 233 8.02 -8.39 -1.25
CA HIS A 233 8.13 -6.97 -1.60
C HIS A 233 6.83 -6.33 -2.10
N ARG A 234 5.67 -6.93 -1.82
CA ARG A 234 4.35 -6.30 -2.02
C ARG A 234 4.14 -5.15 -1.05
N TYR A 235 4.75 -5.24 0.12
CA TYR A 235 4.86 -4.18 1.11
C TYR A 235 6.32 -3.99 1.53
N THR A 236 6.74 -2.74 1.65
CA THR A 236 8.08 -2.36 2.09
C THR A 236 7.99 -1.54 3.37
N VAL A 237 9.04 -1.60 4.18
CA VAL A 237 9.18 -0.77 5.38
C VAL A 237 10.21 0.32 5.09
N ASP A 238 9.85 1.58 5.33
CA ASP A 238 10.78 2.69 5.19
C ASP A 238 11.77 2.78 6.36
N ARG A 239 12.72 3.72 6.26
CA ARG A 239 13.73 3.98 7.31
C ARG A 239 13.13 4.41 8.66
N HIS A 240 11.85 4.82 8.68
CA HIS A 240 11.14 5.28 9.88
C HIS A 240 10.19 4.22 10.45
N GLY A 241 10.15 3.01 9.86
CA GLY A 241 9.35 1.88 10.32
C GLY A 241 7.90 1.86 9.82
N PHE A 242 7.57 2.62 8.76
CA PHE A 242 6.24 2.65 8.17
C PHE A 242 6.11 1.68 7.00
N LEU A 243 4.96 1.02 6.93
CA LEU A 243 4.58 0.12 5.85
C LEU A 243 4.01 0.92 4.67
N TRP A 244 4.52 0.60 3.49
CA TRP A 244 4.13 1.17 2.20
C TRP A 244 3.88 0.04 1.20
N PRO A 245 2.92 0.20 0.25
CA PRO A 245 2.89 -0.66 -0.92
C PRO A 245 4.24 -0.63 -1.62
N GLY A 246 4.73 -1.77 -2.10
CA GLY A 246 6.05 -1.87 -2.74
C GLY A 246 6.16 -1.11 -4.07
N SER A 247 5.03 -0.66 -4.63
CA SER A 247 4.95 0.23 -5.79
C SER A 247 5.12 1.72 -5.44
N THR A 248 5.12 2.08 -4.15
CA THR A 248 5.14 3.47 -3.70
C THR A 248 6.56 3.97 -3.52
N GLU A 249 6.91 5.03 -4.24
CA GLU A 249 8.13 5.80 -3.98
C GLU A 249 7.89 6.83 -2.88
N VAL A 250 8.34 6.50 -1.67
CA VAL A 250 8.10 7.32 -0.46
C VAL A 250 8.56 8.76 -0.65
N GLU A 251 9.73 8.98 -1.27
CA GLU A 251 10.27 10.32 -1.53
C GLU A 251 9.41 11.17 -2.45
N HIS A 252 8.56 10.54 -3.27
CA HIS A 252 7.62 11.24 -4.14
C HIS A 252 6.21 11.27 -3.56
N TRP A 253 5.90 10.50 -2.52
CA TRP A 253 4.57 10.51 -1.91
C TRP A 253 4.22 11.87 -1.33
N GLY A 254 3.07 12.39 -1.78
CA GLY A 254 2.67 13.77 -1.58
C GLY A 254 1.39 13.96 -0.78
N VAL A 255 0.92 12.96 -0.05
CA VAL A 255 -0.35 13.06 0.70
C VAL A 255 -0.08 13.43 2.15
N TYR A 256 -1.02 14.13 2.79
CA TYR A 256 -1.04 14.30 4.25
C TYR A 256 -2.44 14.08 4.82
N ARG A 257 -2.51 13.54 6.05
CA ARG A 257 -3.71 13.41 6.87
C ARG A 257 -3.65 14.34 8.08
N THR A 258 -4.77 14.50 8.76
CA THR A 258 -4.86 15.19 10.04
C THR A 258 -4.95 14.19 11.19
N PHE A 259 -4.40 14.55 12.34
CA PHE A 259 -4.22 13.64 13.50
C PHE A 259 -4.93 14.16 14.76
N GLY A 260 -5.64 15.28 14.65
CA GLY A 260 -6.63 15.73 15.63
C GLY A 260 -7.93 14.94 15.57
N ARG A 261 -8.85 15.18 16.50
CA ARG A 261 -10.19 14.57 16.45
C ARG A 261 -10.86 14.91 15.11
N PRO A 262 -11.44 13.93 14.37
CA PRO A 262 -11.80 12.57 14.78
C PRO A 262 -10.82 11.45 14.36
N ALA A 263 -9.52 11.70 14.22
CA ALA A 263 -8.54 10.69 13.84
C ALA A 263 -8.42 9.55 14.88
N ASP A 264 -8.16 8.33 14.40
CA ASP A 264 -7.85 7.16 15.23
C ASP A 264 -6.34 7.08 15.54
N LEU A 265 -5.52 7.64 14.65
CA LEU A 265 -4.06 7.63 14.77
C LEU A 265 -3.54 8.94 15.40
N PRO A 266 -2.62 8.86 16.37
CA PRO A 266 -1.90 10.02 16.88
C PRO A 266 -0.86 10.52 15.87
N LEU A 267 -0.39 11.77 16.04
CA LEU A 267 0.65 12.33 15.18
C LEU A 267 1.98 11.54 15.21
N ASP A 268 2.26 10.79 16.28
CA ASP A 268 3.43 9.91 16.37
C ASP A 268 3.42 8.78 15.32
N ASP A 269 2.24 8.48 14.78
CA ASP A 269 2.00 7.55 13.69
C ASP A 269 1.92 8.27 12.31
N ALA A 270 2.33 9.53 12.22
CA ALA A 270 2.56 10.22 10.95
C ALA A 270 4.02 10.06 10.53
N PRO A 271 4.36 9.51 9.36
CA PRO A 271 5.74 9.49 8.88
C PRO A 271 6.23 10.92 8.60
N PRO A 272 7.54 11.19 8.73
CA PRO A 272 8.11 12.52 8.50
C PRO A 272 7.75 13.11 7.13
N VAL A 273 7.65 12.26 6.10
CA VAL A 273 7.24 12.69 4.75
C VAL A 273 5.80 13.23 4.72
N GLU A 274 4.90 12.69 5.54
CA GLU A 274 3.52 13.16 5.65
C GLU A 274 3.47 14.56 6.29
N ILE A 275 4.29 14.77 7.31
CA ILE A 275 4.44 16.07 7.97
C ILE A 275 5.06 17.08 7.00
N ALA A 276 6.10 16.69 6.26
CA ALA A 276 6.72 17.53 5.23
C ALA A 276 5.68 17.99 4.19
N ASN A 277 4.76 17.11 3.80
CA ASN A 277 3.68 17.43 2.87
C ASN A 277 2.68 18.43 3.47
N ALA A 278 2.36 18.30 4.75
CA ALA A 278 1.52 19.27 5.46
C ALA A 278 2.20 20.66 5.54
N LEU A 279 3.49 20.71 5.91
CA LEU A 279 4.27 21.96 5.93
C LEU A 279 4.31 22.62 4.55
N TRP A 280 4.54 21.82 3.52
CA TRP A 280 4.54 22.27 2.13
C TRP A 280 3.18 22.84 1.71
N SER A 281 2.07 22.25 2.16
CA SER A 281 0.72 22.69 1.79
C SER A 281 0.36 24.08 2.34
N LEU A 282 1.04 24.53 3.40
CA LEU A 282 0.88 25.85 4.01
C LEU A 282 1.62 26.97 3.28
N LEU A 283 2.49 26.62 2.33
CA LEU A 283 3.38 27.52 1.61
C LEU A 283 2.97 27.61 0.13
N PRO A 284 1.92 28.38 -0.21
CA PRO A 284 1.59 28.68 -1.60
C PRO A 284 2.74 29.42 -2.30
N ASP A 285 2.69 29.46 -3.63
CA ASP A 285 3.79 30.01 -4.44
C ASP A 285 4.10 31.46 -4.06
N GLY A 286 5.39 31.74 -3.81
CA GLY A 286 5.87 33.06 -3.37
C GLY A 286 5.72 33.35 -1.88
N ARG A 287 5.06 32.47 -1.10
CA ARG A 287 4.99 32.59 0.36
C ARG A 287 6.18 31.88 1.02
N CYS A 288 6.84 32.60 1.92
CA CYS A 288 7.88 32.06 2.79
C CYS A 288 7.58 32.46 4.23
N LEU A 289 7.74 31.52 5.16
CA LEU A 289 7.48 31.73 6.59
C LEU A 289 8.74 31.47 7.39
N SER A 290 8.87 32.09 8.56
CA SER A 290 9.85 31.63 9.55
C SER A 290 9.49 30.23 10.05
N GLU A 291 10.47 29.53 10.66
CA GLU A 291 10.23 28.19 11.22
C GLU A 291 9.14 28.22 12.30
N GLU A 292 9.14 29.25 13.15
CA GLU A 292 8.14 29.44 14.20
C GLU A 292 6.73 29.64 13.63
N GLU A 293 6.56 30.55 12.65
CA GLU A 293 5.27 30.82 12.00
C GLU A 293 4.74 29.57 11.28
N LEU A 294 5.62 28.87 10.56
CA LEU A 294 5.26 27.65 9.86
C LEU A 294 4.80 26.55 10.83
N PHE A 295 5.47 26.41 11.98
CA PHE A 295 5.09 25.43 12.99
C PHE A 295 3.76 25.77 13.65
N GLU A 296 3.49 27.05 13.96
CA GLU A 296 2.18 27.48 14.48
C GLU A 296 1.03 27.13 13.53
N GLU A 297 1.20 27.42 12.22
CA GLU A 297 0.20 27.06 11.22
C GLU A 297 0.05 25.54 11.06
N ALA A 298 1.16 24.80 11.11
CA ALA A 298 1.16 23.34 11.01
C ALA A 298 0.44 22.66 12.17
N ARG A 299 0.60 23.17 13.39
CA ARG A 299 -0.14 22.65 14.56
C ARG A 299 -1.64 22.79 14.36
N THR A 300 -2.08 23.93 13.84
CA THR A 300 -3.50 24.16 13.53
C THR A 300 -3.99 23.21 12.44
N LEU A 301 -3.24 23.08 11.34
CA LEU A 301 -3.61 22.24 10.20
C LEU A 301 -3.70 20.75 10.54
N LEU A 302 -2.71 20.22 11.26
CA LEU A 302 -2.66 18.80 11.63
C LEU A 302 -3.71 18.42 12.70
N GLY A 303 -4.54 19.37 13.11
CA GLY A 303 -5.62 19.15 14.07
C GLY A 303 -5.15 19.15 15.52
N ALA A 304 -3.98 19.74 15.80
CA ALA A 304 -3.56 20.05 17.16
C ALA A 304 -4.18 21.38 17.62
N THR A 305 -5.49 21.57 17.43
CA THR A 305 -6.23 22.43 18.34
C THR A 305 -6.08 21.80 19.71
N GLY A 306 -5.36 22.47 20.61
CA GLY A 306 -4.94 21.98 21.93
C GLY A 306 -5.97 21.06 22.54
N GLY A 307 -5.79 19.75 22.31
CA GLY A 307 -6.75 18.77 22.75
C GLY A 307 -6.87 18.88 24.26
N PHE A 308 -8.06 18.59 24.78
CA PHE A 308 -8.40 18.44 26.20
C PHE A 308 -7.24 17.89 27.08
N GLY A 309 -6.36 17.06 26.53
CA GLY A 309 -5.13 16.55 27.14
C GLY A 309 -4.06 17.59 27.54
N ALA A 310 -3.84 18.70 26.82
CA ALA A 310 -2.84 19.69 27.23
C ALA A 310 -3.25 20.40 28.53
N GLY A 311 -4.51 20.83 28.61
CA GLY A 311 -5.09 21.41 29.83
C GLY A 311 -5.20 20.39 30.97
N ILE A 312 -5.50 19.12 30.69
CA ILE A 312 -5.48 18.05 31.70
C ILE A 312 -4.06 17.76 32.19
N THR A 313 -3.06 17.64 31.30
CA THR A 313 -1.66 17.41 31.68
C THR A 313 -1.11 18.59 32.48
N GLU A 314 -1.44 19.81 32.10
CA GLU A 314 -1.08 21.02 32.85
C GLU A 314 -1.79 21.07 34.21
N SER A 315 -3.09 20.76 34.26
CA SER A 315 -3.86 20.67 35.51
C SER A 315 -3.38 19.55 36.43
N LEU A 316 -2.99 18.40 35.88
CA LEU A 316 -2.44 17.26 36.62
C LEU A 316 -1.04 17.59 37.13
N ASN A 317 -0.17 18.19 36.31
CA ASN A 317 1.13 18.67 36.77
C ASN A 317 0.96 19.71 37.89
N ALA A 318 0.05 20.66 37.73
CA ALA A 318 -0.25 21.65 38.77
C ALA A 318 -0.85 21.01 40.05
N GLY A 319 -1.64 19.95 39.90
CA GLY A 319 -2.19 19.16 41.01
C GLY A 319 -1.10 18.37 41.75
N ILE A 320 -0.21 17.71 41.01
CA ILE A 320 0.94 16.97 41.57
C ILE A 320 1.90 17.94 42.27
N VAL A 321 2.22 19.09 41.66
CA VAL A 321 3.05 20.12 42.28
C VAL A 321 2.42 20.61 43.60
N ARG A 322 1.11 20.89 43.62
CA ARG A 322 0.40 21.25 44.86
C ARG A 322 0.43 20.14 45.91
N GLY A 323 0.26 18.88 45.50
CA GLY A 323 0.38 17.72 46.38
C GLY A 323 1.80 17.54 46.94
N VAL A 324 2.84 17.79 46.14
CA VAL A 324 4.24 17.75 46.59
C VAL A 324 4.54 18.91 47.55
N GLN A 325 3.92 20.07 47.36
CA GLN A 325 4.03 21.21 48.27
C GLN A 325 3.32 21.01 49.62
N SER A 326 2.38 20.08 49.74
CA SER A 326 1.75 19.75 51.04
C SER A 326 2.50 18.67 51.82
N LEU A 327 3.55 18.07 51.25
CA LEU A 327 4.37 17.06 51.92
C LEU A 327 5.39 17.67 52.90
N PRO A 328 5.81 16.90 53.93
CA PRO A 328 6.92 17.24 54.81
C PRO A 328 8.21 17.59 54.06
N GLU A 329 8.97 18.54 54.59
CA GLU A 329 10.09 19.17 53.89
C GLU A 329 11.23 18.20 53.50
N ASN A 330 11.47 17.19 54.32
CA ASN A 330 12.41 16.11 54.03
C ASN A 330 12.00 15.26 52.82
N VAL A 331 10.70 15.07 52.58
CA VAL A 331 10.18 14.31 51.42
C VAL A 331 10.20 15.19 50.16
N ARG A 332 9.90 16.48 50.31
CA ARG A 332 9.91 17.44 49.20
C ARG A 332 11.30 17.60 48.58
N LYS A 333 12.35 17.70 49.41
CA LYS A 333 13.74 17.78 48.93
C LYS A 333 14.12 16.56 48.09
N VAL A 334 13.80 15.36 48.57
CA VAL A 334 14.07 14.10 47.85
C VAL A 334 13.37 14.08 46.48
N ILE A 335 12.13 14.54 46.39
CA ILE A 335 11.39 14.59 45.12
C ILE A 335 11.96 15.63 44.16
N GLN A 336 12.36 16.80 44.66
CA GLN A 336 12.94 17.88 43.86
C GLN A 336 14.34 17.53 43.32
N ASP A 337 15.13 16.78 44.08
CA ASP A 337 16.44 16.29 43.64
C ASP A 337 16.33 15.27 42.49
N VAL A 338 15.20 14.53 42.41
CA VAL A 338 14.93 13.52 41.37
C VAL A 338 14.22 14.11 40.15
N VAL A 339 13.36 15.11 40.33
CA VAL A 339 12.63 15.78 39.24
C VAL A 339 12.82 17.30 39.34
N PRO A 340 13.98 17.81 38.89
CA PRO A 340 14.22 19.25 38.89
C PRO A 340 13.17 19.95 38.02
N ASN A 341 12.61 21.05 38.53
CA ASN A 341 11.60 21.90 37.89
C ASN A 341 10.14 21.39 37.91
N GLY A 342 9.82 20.34 38.65
CA GLY A 342 8.42 19.97 38.95
C GLY A 342 7.57 19.54 37.74
N THR A 343 8.22 19.12 36.65
CA THR A 343 7.53 18.61 35.45
C THR A 343 7.43 17.09 35.55
N PHE A 344 6.36 16.60 36.19
CA PHE A 344 6.17 15.18 36.47
C PHE A 344 5.65 14.40 35.25
N ILE A 345 4.83 15.04 34.42
CA ILE A 345 4.32 14.51 33.17
C ILE A 345 4.85 15.41 32.04
N PRO A 346 5.61 14.88 31.06
CA PRO A 346 6.12 15.69 29.96
C PRO A 346 4.97 16.29 29.14
N SER A 347 5.04 17.60 28.88
CA SER A 347 4.06 18.31 28.06
C SER A 347 3.98 17.73 26.64
N PRO A 348 2.79 17.72 26.00
CA PRO A 348 2.64 17.27 24.61
C PRO A 348 3.29 18.21 23.57
N ARG A 349 3.58 19.48 23.93
CA ARG A 349 4.20 20.49 23.05
C ARG A 349 5.63 20.12 22.56
N PRO A 350 6.61 19.76 23.41
CA PRO A 350 7.95 19.38 22.95
C PRO A 350 7.96 18.18 21.99
N ARG A 351 7.00 17.26 22.10
CA ARG A 351 6.87 16.13 21.17
C ARG A 351 6.37 16.57 19.80
N MET A 352 5.34 17.44 19.75
CA MET A 352 4.85 18.02 18.50
C MET A 352 5.95 18.75 17.76
N ASP A 353 6.70 19.61 18.46
CA ASP A 353 7.75 20.43 17.84
C ASP A 353 8.88 19.56 17.29
N GLN A 354 9.24 18.48 17.99
CA GLN A 354 10.15 17.47 17.46
C GLN A 354 9.61 16.84 16.17
N ARG A 355 8.34 16.43 16.12
CA ARG A 355 7.73 15.84 14.91
C ARG A 355 7.70 16.83 13.75
N LEU A 356 7.36 18.09 14.01
CA LEU A 356 7.37 19.16 13.00
C LEU A 356 8.78 19.43 12.49
N HIS A 357 9.78 19.44 13.38
CA HIS A 357 11.18 19.59 13.01
C HIS A 357 11.69 18.43 12.16
N GLU A 358 11.34 17.18 12.52
CA GLU A 358 11.65 16.01 11.68
C GLU A 358 11.01 16.12 10.29
N GLY A 359 9.75 16.56 10.21
CA GLY A 359 9.07 16.82 8.94
C GLY A 359 9.71 17.95 8.12
N LEU A 360 10.19 19.01 8.78
CA LEU A 360 10.91 20.10 8.13
C LEU A 360 12.23 19.60 7.54
N LEU A 361 13.02 18.84 8.32
CA LEU A 361 14.26 18.24 7.85
C LEU A 361 14.02 17.30 6.66
N GLU A 362 13.00 16.45 6.75
CA GLU A 362 12.58 15.59 5.64
C GLU A 362 12.22 16.41 4.39
N GLY A 363 11.47 17.49 4.56
CA GLY A 363 11.08 18.40 3.48
C GLY A 363 12.28 19.08 2.82
N LEU A 364 13.29 19.49 3.60
CA LEU A 364 14.52 20.09 3.09
C LEU A 364 15.39 19.06 2.34
N VAL A 365 15.60 17.88 2.92
CA VAL A 365 16.42 16.80 2.34
C VAL A 365 15.83 16.31 1.02
N THR A 366 14.51 16.16 0.97
CA THR A 366 13.81 15.68 -0.24
C THR A 366 13.52 16.79 -1.25
N GLY A 367 13.94 18.03 -0.97
CA GLY A 367 13.74 19.18 -1.86
C GLY A 367 12.28 19.61 -2.03
N ARG A 368 11.39 19.28 -1.08
CA ARG A 368 10.03 19.83 -1.01
C ARG A 368 10.09 21.29 -0.58
N LEU A 369 10.90 21.55 0.43
CA LEU A 369 11.11 22.84 1.08
C LEU A 369 12.53 23.32 0.79
N GLN A 370 12.75 24.63 0.87
CA GLN A 370 14.08 25.24 0.88
C GLN A 370 14.15 26.28 1.98
N ARG A 371 15.34 26.43 2.57
CA ARG A 371 15.65 27.55 3.44
C ARG A 371 16.34 28.62 2.59
N VAL A 372 15.75 29.79 2.50
CA VAL A 372 16.32 30.95 1.78
C VAL A 372 17.33 31.68 2.68
N ALA A 373 18.10 32.61 2.09
CA ALA A 373 19.22 33.27 2.77
C ALA A 373 18.84 34.05 4.05
N ASP A 374 17.61 34.54 4.15
CA ASP A 374 17.08 35.21 5.34
C ASP A 374 16.59 34.24 6.44
N GLY A 375 16.80 32.93 6.24
CA GLY A 375 16.42 31.88 7.18
C GLY A 375 14.96 31.42 7.06
N ARG A 376 14.14 32.06 6.21
CA ARG A 376 12.76 31.64 5.98
C ARG A 376 12.68 30.34 5.19
N ILE A 377 11.58 29.62 5.38
CA ILE A 377 11.25 28.40 4.68
C ILE A 377 10.26 28.72 3.58
N CYS A 378 10.63 28.36 2.36
CA CYS A 378 9.78 28.47 1.18
C CYS A 378 9.55 27.09 0.58
N ARG A 379 8.53 26.99 -0.23
CA ARG A 379 8.35 25.89 -1.17
C ARG A 379 9.46 25.93 -2.24
N LEU A 380 10.14 24.80 -2.47
CA LEU A 380 11.16 24.67 -3.54
C LEU A 380 10.54 24.11 -4.82
N ARG A 381 9.76 23.04 -4.69
CA ARG A 381 9.13 22.36 -5.83
C ARG A 381 7.82 23.03 -6.22
N ALA A 382 7.83 23.82 -7.30
CA ALA A 382 6.61 24.30 -7.96
C ALA A 382 5.77 23.17 -8.56
N ALA A 383 6.35 21.96 -8.76
CA ALA A 383 5.64 20.75 -9.14
C ALA A 383 6.29 19.48 -8.57
N TRP A 384 5.45 18.50 -8.22
CA TRP A 384 5.93 17.20 -7.73
C TRP A 384 6.43 16.31 -8.86
N PRO A 385 7.54 15.57 -8.67
CA PRO A 385 7.85 14.42 -9.52
C PRO A 385 6.69 13.44 -9.43
N SER A 386 6.27 12.89 -10.57
CA SER A 386 5.24 11.85 -10.60
C SER A 386 5.56 10.75 -9.58
N THR A 387 4.74 10.64 -8.54
CA THR A 387 4.71 9.59 -7.48
C THR A 387 4.80 8.16 -7.99
N TYR A 388 4.55 8.00 -9.28
CA TYR A 388 4.58 6.74 -10.00
C TYR A 388 5.61 6.85 -11.14
N ARG A 389 6.91 6.74 -10.83
CA ARG A 389 7.97 6.55 -11.85
C ARG A 389 9.21 5.85 -11.24
N ARG A 390 9.42 4.55 -11.47
CA ARG A 390 9.52 3.93 -12.80
C ARG A 390 9.10 2.49 -12.82
#